data_AF-A0A0B4X817-F1
#
_entry.id   AF-A0A0B4X817-F1
#
_cell.length_a   1.000
_cell.length_b   1.000
_cell.length_c   1.000
_cell.angle_alpha   90.00
_cell.angle_beta   90.00
_cell.angle_gamma   90.00
#
_symmetry.space_group_name_H-M   'P 1'
#
loop_
_entity.id
_entity.type
_entity.pdbx_description
1 polymer ?
#
loop_
_entity_poly.entity_id
_entity_poly.type
_entity_poly.pdbx_seq_one_letter_code
_entity_poly.pdbx_strand_id
1 'polypeptide(L)'
;MGAARATERNEIMAVIGEFITNGNVIQGNVRTLTVAMKVRLHSIERVSRDAPDFRAVSNGAEVGAGWKAVSGSGEPYISLKLDDPSFNAPISAALWPAEADGDYVLVWSRPNREAA
;
A
#
# COMPACT_ATOMS: atom_id res chain seq x y z
N MET A 1 -21.21 -0.01 14.62
CA MET A 1 -21.23 -1.40 14.09
C MET A 1 -21.43 -1.31 12.58
N GLY A 2 -20.48 -1.83 11.80
CA GLY A 2 -20.44 -1.76 10.33
C GLY A 2 -19.42 -0.70 9.89
N ALA A 3 -18.38 -1.02 9.12
CA ALA A 3 -18.35 -1.95 8.00
C ALA A 3 -17.03 -2.72 7.85
N ALA A 4 -16.90 -3.84 8.57
CA ALA A 4 -16.29 -5.02 7.97
C ALA A 4 -17.40 -5.75 7.21
N ARG A 5 -17.55 -5.53 5.90
CA ARG A 5 -18.16 -6.45 4.91
C ARG A 5 -18.45 -5.75 3.58
N ALA A 6 -17.63 -6.05 2.57
CA ALA A 6 -18.02 -6.78 1.37
C ALA A 6 -16.99 -6.53 0.25
N THR A 7 -15.94 -7.34 0.22
CA THR A 7 -15.38 -7.80 -1.05
C THR A 7 -15.50 -9.31 -1.01
N GLU A 8 -16.65 -9.81 -1.45
CA GLU A 8 -16.91 -11.24 -1.70
C GLU A 8 -16.14 -11.68 -2.94
N ARG A 9 -14.83 -11.80 -2.77
CA ARG A 9 -14.01 -12.83 -3.40
C ARG A 9 -13.07 -13.30 -2.30
N ASN A 10 -12.67 -14.56 -2.35
CA ASN A 10 -11.91 -15.24 -1.30
C ASN A 10 -10.45 -14.70 -1.21
N GLU A 11 -10.29 -13.40 -1.01
CA GLU A 11 -9.02 -12.69 -0.91
C GLU A 11 -8.60 -12.76 0.57
N ILE A 12 -7.63 -13.63 0.85
CA ILE A 12 -6.98 -13.67 2.16
C ILE A 12 -6.22 -12.34 2.31
N MET A 13 -6.80 -11.43 3.11
CA MET A 13 -6.22 -10.13 3.43
C MET A 13 -5.22 -10.28 4.58
N ALA A 14 -4.03 -9.68 4.44
CA ALA A 14 -3.03 -9.61 5.49
C ALA A 14 -2.61 -8.15 5.71
N VAL A 15 -2.68 -7.69 6.96
CA VAL A 15 -2.05 -6.42 7.35
C VAL A 15 -0.55 -6.67 7.42
N ILE A 16 0.20 -5.98 6.57
CA ILE A 16 1.65 -6.11 6.45
C ILE A 16 2.38 -4.81 6.81
N GLY A 17 1.66 -3.82 7.34
CA GLY A 17 2.29 -2.58 7.76
C GLY A 17 1.34 -1.57 8.37
N GLU A 18 1.93 -0.66 9.13
CA GLU A 18 1.28 0.49 9.76
C GLU A 18 2.08 1.73 9.39
N PHE A 19 1.36 2.79 9.02
CA PHE A 19 1.93 4.04 8.54
C PHE A 19 1.32 5.22 9.26
N ILE A 20 2.13 6.26 9.42
CA ILE A 20 1.76 7.54 10.00
C ILE A 20 2.14 8.67 9.05
N THR A 21 1.41 9.77 9.12
CA THR A 21 1.74 11.01 8.43
C THR A 21 2.70 11.81 9.30
N ASN A 22 3.81 12.26 8.72
CA ASN A 22 4.71 13.21 9.34
C ASN A 22 4.98 14.36 8.37
N GLY A 23 4.27 15.47 8.59
CA GLY A 23 4.24 16.59 7.66
C GLY A 23 3.68 16.16 6.31
N ASN A 24 4.51 16.24 5.26
CA ASN A 24 4.10 15.90 3.89
C ASN A 24 4.53 14.48 3.45
N VAL A 25 4.96 13.64 4.39
CA VAL A 25 5.45 12.28 4.11
C VAL A 25 4.62 11.27 4.90
N ILE A 26 4.12 10.25 4.21
CA ILE A 26 3.51 9.08 4.85
C ILE A 26 4.63 8.05 5.04
N GLN A 27 4.86 7.58 6.26
CA GLN A 27 5.95 6.65 6.55
C GLN A 27 5.51 5.53 7.49
N GLY A 28 6.06 4.35 7.29
CA GLY A 28 5.66 3.17 8.05
C GLY A 28 6.60 2.01 7.86
N ASN A 29 6.28 0.92 8.54
CA ASN A 29 7.00 -0.34 8.40
C ASN A 29 6.22 -1.29 7.51
N VAL A 30 6.92 -1.95 6.60
CA VAL A 30 6.41 -3.08 5.83
C VAL A 30 7.07 -4.34 6.36
N ARG A 31 6.27 -5.31 6.80
CA ARG A 31 6.73 -6.55 7.39
C ARG A 31 5.95 -7.74 6.85
N THR A 32 6.68 -8.67 6.26
CA THR A 32 6.26 -10.03 5.91
C THR A 32 7.23 -11.02 6.57
N LEU A 33 7.17 -12.31 6.20
CA LEU A 33 8.11 -13.30 6.73
C LEU A 33 9.57 -13.03 6.32
N THR A 34 9.79 -12.58 5.08
CA THR A 34 11.14 -12.37 4.52
C THR A 34 11.48 -10.91 4.28
N VAL A 35 10.48 -10.01 4.33
CA VAL A 35 10.67 -8.58 4.12
C VAL A 35 10.43 -7.84 5.43
N ALA A 36 11.37 -6.99 5.83
CA ALA A 36 11.21 -6.05 6.93
C ALA A 36 11.94 -4.76 6.59
N MET A 37 11.19 -3.70 6.29
CA MET A 37 11.77 -2.41 5.89
C MET A 37 10.90 -1.24 6.31
N LYS A 38 11.52 -0.08 6.49
CA LYS A 38 10.82 1.20 6.63
C LYS A 38 10.63 1.82 5.25
N VAL A 39 9.41 2.21 4.92
CA VAL A 39 9.07 2.87 3.65
C VAL A 39 8.58 4.29 3.92
N ARG A 40 9.01 5.23 3.08
CA ARG A 40 8.52 6.62 3.04
C ARG A 40 7.89 6.89 1.69
N LEU A 41 6.65 7.37 1.69
CA LEU A 41 5.92 7.81 0.52
C LEU A 41 6.06 9.33 0.41
N HIS A 42 6.78 9.75 -0.62
CA HIS A 42 6.94 11.16 -0.96
C HIS A 42 5.92 11.52 -2.03
N SER A 43 5.08 12.52 -1.77
CA SER A 43 4.19 13.06 -2.81
C SER A 43 5.04 13.61 -3.95
N ILE A 44 4.64 13.29 -5.17
CA ILE A 44 5.26 13.81 -6.39
C ILE A 44 4.20 14.50 -7.25
N GLU A 45 4.65 15.38 -8.15
CA GLU A 45 3.76 15.98 -9.12
C GLU A 45 3.33 14.93 -10.14
N ARG A 46 2.01 14.78 -10.29
CA ARG A 46 1.44 13.82 -11.22
C ARG A 46 1.50 14.38 -12.65
N VAL A 47 2.30 13.73 -13.49
CA VAL A 47 2.54 14.16 -14.88
C VAL A 47 1.59 13.55 -15.91
N SER A 48 0.83 12.53 -15.54
CA SER A 48 -0.16 11.89 -16.42
C SER A 48 -1.22 11.13 -15.61
N ARG A 49 -2.24 10.58 -16.29
CA ARG A 49 -3.25 9.74 -15.65
C ARG A 49 -2.64 8.48 -15.03
N ASP A 50 -1.64 7.88 -15.67
CA ASP A 50 -1.07 6.62 -15.17
C ASP A 50 0.16 6.85 -14.28
N ALA A 51 0.62 8.10 -14.19
CA ALA A 51 1.71 8.50 -13.32
C ALA A 51 1.34 8.32 -11.83
N PRO A 52 2.29 7.91 -11.00
CA PRO A 52 2.07 7.79 -9.56
C PRO A 52 1.86 9.14 -8.88
N ASP A 53 1.12 9.13 -7.78
CA ASP A 53 0.96 10.26 -6.87
C ASP A 53 2.06 10.28 -5.79
N PHE A 54 2.67 9.11 -5.54
CA PHE A 54 3.72 8.93 -4.53
C PHE A 54 4.89 8.11 -5.07
N ARG A 55 6.10 8.49 -4.64
CA ARG A 55 7.31 7.67 -4.77
C ARG A 55 7.64 7.01 -3.44
N ALA A 56 7.83 5.68 -3.45
CA ALA A 56 8.17 4.91 -2.26
C ALA A 56 9.69 4.75 -2.15
N VAL A 57 10.26 5.18 -1.03
CA VAL A 57 11.71 5.16 -0.78
C VAL A 57 12.01 4.43 0.51
N SER A 58 13.00 3.54 0.48
CA SER A 58 13.57 2.87 1.66
C SER A 58 15.10 3.01 1.64
N ASN A 59 15.70 3.42 2.77
CA ASN A 59 17.16 3.59 2.90
C ASN A 59 17.85 4.37 1.76
N GLY A 60 17.14 5.31 1.13
CA GLY A 60 17.66 6.13 0.02
C GLY A 60 17.47 5.53 -1.37
N ALA A 61 17.01 4.28 -1.48
CA ALA A 61 16.62 3.64 -2.74
C ALA A 61 15.12 3.79 -3.00
N GLU A 62 14.75 4.01 -4.25
CA GLU A 62 13.35 3.91 -4.70
C GLU A 62 12.97 2.44 -4.79
N VAL A 63 11.90 2.05 -4.09
CA VAL A 63 11.45 0.65 -3.96
C VAL A 63 10.03 0.47 -4.48
N GLY A 64 9.44 1.49 -5.10
CA GLY A 64 8.09 1.42 -5.62
C GLY A 64 7.40 2.77 -5.74
N ALA A 65 6.08 2.70 -5.94
CA ALA A 65 5.24 3.87 -6.16
C ALA A 65 3.81 3.65 -5.67
N GLY A 66 3.09 4.75 -5.43
CA GLY A 66 1.72 4.76 -4.95
C GLY A 66 0.79 5.62 -5.80
N TRP A 67 -0.47 5.20 -5.92
CA TRP A 67 -1.53 5.89 -6.66
C TRP A 67 -2.73 6.09 -5.75
N LYS A 68 -3.27 7.30 -5.71
CA LYS A 68 -4.55 7.57 -5.06
C LYS A 68 -5.65 6.91 -5.88
N ALA A 69 -6.45 6.10 -5.21
CA ALA A 69 -7.55 5.36 -5.79
C ALA A 69 -8.79 5.46 -4.90
N VAL A 70 -9.93 5.08 -5.47
CA VAL A 70 -11.22 5.01 -4.77
C VAL A 70 -11.75 3.59 -4.94
N SER A 71 -12.18 2.99 -3.84
CA SER A 71 -12.72 1.63 -3.81
C SER A 71 -14.08 1.55 -4.52
N GLY A 72 -14.57 0.33 -4.76
CA GLY A 72 -15.94 0.13 -5.25
C GLY A 72 -17.02 0.64 -4.28
N SER A 73 -16.73 0.75 -2.99
CA SER A 73 -17.60 1.34 -1.96
C SER A 73 -17.46 2.86 -1.83
N GLY A 74 -16.60 3.49 -2.64
CA GLY A 74 -16.37 4.94 -2.60
C GLY A 74 -15.31 5.40 -1.60
N GLU A 75 -14.57 4.48 -0.99
CA GLU A 75 -13.59 4.79 0.04
C GLU A 75 -12.21 5.09 -0.56
N PRO A 76 -11.56 6.22 -0.21
CA PRO A 76 -10.25 6.56 -0.75
C PRO A 76 -9.14 5.71 -0.11
N TYR A 77 -8.19 5.28 -0.94
CA TYR A 77 -6.99 4.56 -0.50
C TYR A 77 -5.81 4.88 -1.40
N ILE A 78 -4.61 4.43 -0.99
CA ILE A 78 -3.42 4.48 -1.85
C ILE A 78 -3.11 3.05 -2.30
N SER A 79 -3.24 2.78 -3.60
CA SER A 79 -2.71 1.57 -4.20
C SER A 79 -1.18 1.67 -4.22
N LEU A 80 -0.49 0.76 -3.56
CA LEU A 80 0.97 0.75 -3.41
C LEU A 80 1.55 -0.48 -4.10
N LYS A 81 2.50 -0.26 -5.01
CA LYS A 81 3.31 -1.32 -5.60
C LYS A 81 4.75 -1.16 -5.14
N LEU A 82 5.27 -2.17 -4.44
CA LEU A 82 6.67 -2.25 -4.05
C LEU A 82 7.38 -3.30 -4.93
N ASP A 83 8.46 -2.91 -5.57
CA ASP A 83 9.17 -3.70 -6.56
C ASP A 83 10.66 -3.36 -6.48
N ASP A 84 11.44 -4.27 -5.90
CA ASP A 84 12.88 -4.12 -5.68
C ASP A 84 13.58 -5.40 -6.18
N PRO A 85 14.82 -5.33 -6.72
CA PRO A 85 15.53 -6.50 -7.23
C PRO A 85 15.71 -7.64 -6.22
N SER A 86 15.63 -7.37 -4.91
CA SER A 86 15.69 -8.39 -3.86
C SER A 86 14.37 -9.15 -3.67
N PHE A 87 13.26 -8.68 -4.24
CA PHE A 87 11.97 -9.34 -4.14
C PHE A 87 11.85 -10.42 -5.21
N ASN A 88 11.25 -11.55 -4.85
CA ASN A 88 10.93 -12.61 -5.81
C ASN A 88 9.82 -12.20 -6.80
N ALA A 89 8.96 -11.27 -6.40
CA ALA A 89 7.90 -10.68 -7.18
C ALA A 89 7.48 -9.33 -6.57
N PRO A 90 6.85 -8.43 -7.34
CA PRO A 90 6.31 -7.19 -6.79
C PRO A 90 5.24 -7.45 -5.72
N ILE A 91 5.24 -6.62 -4.67
CA ILE A 91 4.21 -6.60 -3.63
C ILE A 91 3.21 -5.50 -3.97
N SER A 92 2.01 -5.89 -4.39
CA SER A 92 0.87 -4.99 -4.56
C SER A 92 0.01 -5.00 -3.30
N ALA A 93 -0.20 -3.84 -2.68
CA ALA A 93 -0.96 -3.68 -1.46
C ALA A 93 -1.78 -2.38 -1.49
N ALA A 94 -2.76 -2.27 -0.62
CA ALA A 94 -3.60 -1.08 -0.48
C ALA A 94 -3.39 -0.47 0.91
N LEU A 95 -3.05 0.82 0.93
CA LEU A 95 -2.89 1.60 2.14
C LEU A 95 -4.20 2.32 2.44
N TRP A 96 -4.91 1.86 3.47
CA TRP A 96 -6.22 2.37 3.89
C TRP A 96 -6.07 3.28 5.09
N PRO A 97 -6.90 4.33 5.23
CA PRO A 97 -7.03 5.06 6.48
C PRO A 97 -7.34 4.07 7.62
N ALA A 98 -6.64 4.19 8.75
CA ALA A 98 -6.87 3.30 9.89
C ALA A 98 -8.04 3.80 10.74
N GLU A 99 -8.82 2.87 11.32
CA GLU A 99 -9.87 3.21 12.30
C GLU A 99 -9.33 3.34 13.74
N ALA A 100 -8.12 2.83 14.02
CA ALA A 100 -7.43 2.87 15.32
C ALA A 100 -5.89 2.93 15.13
N ASP A 101 -5.15 3.37 16.16
CA ASP A 101 -3.68 3.60 16.26
C ASP A 101 -2.88 3.59 14.93
N GLY A 102 -2.46 4.78 14.49
CA GLY A 102 -1.82 5.03 13.20
C GLY A 102 -2.77 5.76 12.23
N ASP A 103 -2.23 6.39 11.18
CA ASP A 103 -3.07 7.08 10.19
C ASP A 103 -3.53 6.12 9.09
N TYR A 104 -2.72 5.09 8.81
CA TYR A 104 -2.99 4.14 7.74
C TYR A 104 -2.51 2.71 8.06
N VAL A 105 -3.23 1.73 7.51
CA VAL A 105 -2.86 0.31 7.51
C VAL A 105 -2.58 -0.17 6.08
N LEU A 106 -1.47 -0.89 5.89
CA LEU A 106 -1.09 -1.47 4.60
C LEU A 106 -1.59 -2.91 4.54
N VAL A 107 -2.54 -3.15 3.64
CA VAL A 107 -3.20 -4.44 3.48
C VAL A 107 -2.77 -5.06 2.15
N TRP A 108 -2.15 -6.24 2.23
CA TRP A 108 -1.83 -7.07 1.08
C TRP A 108 -2.94 -8.08 0.85
N SER A 109 -3.40 -8.21 -0.40
CA SER A 109 -4.30 -9.28 -0.82
C SER A 109 -3.54 -10.29 -1.67
N ARG A 110 -3.80 -11.58 -1.41
CA ARG A 110 -3.22 -12.64 -2.22
C ARG A 110 -3.82 -12.62 -3.63
N PRO A 111 -3.02 -12.57 -4.71
CA PRO A 111 -3.54 -12.69 -6.07
C PRO A 111 -4.28 -14.04 -6.22
N ASN A 112 -5.51 -14.02 -6.74
CA ASN A 112 -6.20 -15.27 -7.05
C ASN A 112 -5.45 -15.97 -8.19
N ARG A 113 -5.13 -17.25 -7.99
CA ARG A 113 -4.27 -18.04 -8.89
C ARG A 113 -4.88 -18.27 -10.28
N GLU A 114 -6.16 -17.97 -10.46
CA GLU A 114 -6.90 -18.10 -11.71
C GLU A 114 -6.73 -16.91 -12.68
N ALA A 115 -6.10 -15.82 -12.25
CA ALA A 115 -5.93 -14.60 -13.06
C ALA A 115 -4.52 -14.42 -13.65
N ALA A 116 -3.67 -15.46 -13.61
CA ALA A 116 -2.29 -15.44 -14.09
C ALA A 116 -2.08 -16.41 -15.26
#